data_AF-A0A2J6RG97-F1
#
_entry.id   AF-A0A2J6RG97-F1
#
_cell.length_a   1.000
_cell.length_b   1.000
_cell.length_c   1.000
_cell.angle_alpha   90.00
_cell.angle_beta   90.00
_cell.angle_gamma   90.00
#
_symmetry.space_group_name_H-M   'P 1'
#
loop_
_entity.id
_entity.type
_entity.pdbx_description
1 polymer ?
#
loop_
_entity_poly.entity_id
_entity_poly.type
_entity_poly.pdbx_seq_one_letter_code
_entity_poly.pdbx_strand_id
1 'polypeptide(L)'
;MPFPFVYLCDLLNDLELPHVSRYPMLPKDLANYTKDKVIRWLRLHRDRLNAFSTDSEAVILMLQPEKQTERVFGLDAFNLEPVVARALCLPRQHYLDLQQWKTEPAKGDLGACVKRVMENMDIMATPGQANAVTVEDIDQSLLQIAAFDKRSSPAVQSLASSWKYPDGIELLGNIYRKLQAREAKWLTRLVLKSYAPIQFPENLEPGPQHSYLPNCVQLNIKFPSSAPAPIRRDGTRLIMGVGPKNPVIPTPPSTMIALPPSSPSPPPARKPALPLSTTSTPRPVSSAPTPAVPSAKHAFPTPSSTLPAPASSISATEPTSSTPISSIFTAQRTMSRPASSLPILNSTERHKLSSKPSYTPSPRPLTRASPHNQQSTSSRIALGPLSQNILSSGPQKSPGRSSPGLSIFTGGNGTCKRAPYTCPLNNYVFILGPCIPKDSYVNEELLGGHGCRYITSIRALSHPSLHTRCQTGKRLRKFALVEARDMEPTVDFLKRIRKLDLMRKGKKEWVEVYDWRLLEYISRIEHGKEYSYDIWARSWMCRV
;
A
#
# COMPACT_ATOMS: atom_id res chain seq x y z
N MET A 1 -9.22 5.79 -1.40
CA MET A 1 -9.23 4.44 -1.95
C MET A 1 -8.64 3.49 -0.92
N PRO A 2 -9.44 2.53 -0.40
CA PRO A 2 -8.92 1.36 0.31
C PRO A 2 -8.05 0.48 -0.63
N PHE A 3 -7.38 -0.54 -0.08
CA PHE A 3 -6.41 -1.37 -0.78
C PHE A 3 -7.04 -2.64 -1.39
N PRO A 4 -7.09 -2.82 -2.72
CA PRO A 4 -7.66 -4.02 -3.33
C PRO A 4 -6.93 -5.31 -2.92
N PHE A 5 -7.68 -6.31 -2.47
CA PHE A 5 -7.14 -7.61 -2.05
C PHE A 5 -6.44 -8.38 -3.19
N VAL A 6 -6.87 -8.12 -4.43
CA VAL A 6 -6.25 -8.62 -5.66
C VAL A 6 -4.74 -8.34 -5.70
N TYR A 7 -4.31 -7.13 -5.29
CA TYR A 7 -2.88 -6.78 -5.29
C TYR A 7 -2.08 -7.58 -4.24
N LEU A 8 -2.68 -7.94 -3.10
CA LEU A 8 -2.06 -8.83 -2.14
C LEU A 8 -1.91 -10.24 -2.72
N CYS A 9 -2.95 -10.70 -3.42
CA CYS A 9 -2.98 -11.99 -4.11
C CYS A 9 -1.98 -12.09 -5.27
N ASP A 10 -1.71 -10.98 -5.97
CA ASP A 10 -0.65 -10.90 -7.00
C ASP A 10 0.73 -11.21 -6.39
N LEU A 11 1.08 -10.58 -5.26
CA LEU A 11 2.33 -10.86 -4.54
C LEU A 11 2.39 -12.29 -4.03
N LEU A 12 1.35 -12.76 -3.33
CA LEU A 12 1.32 -14.10 -2.76
C LEU A 12 1.45 -15.18 -3.86
N ASN A 13 0.82 -14.97 -5.03
CA ASN A 13 0.95 -15.88 -6.16
C ASN A 13 2.34 -15.83 -6.82
N ASP A 14 2.99 -14.66 -6.85
CA ASP A 14 4.39 -14.51 -7.28
C ASP A 14 5.37 -15.23 -6.33
N LEU A 15 5.09 -15.21 -5.01
CA LEU A 15 5.89 -15.84 -3.97
C LEU A 15 5.68 -17.36 -3.86
N GLU A 16 4.50 -17.88 -4.20
CA GLU A 16 4.25 -19.33 -4.25
C GLU A 16 5.00 -20.02 -5.40
N LEU A 17 5.24 -19.31 -6.52
CA LEU A 17 5.72 -19.88 -7.78
C LEU A 17 7.00 -20.76 -7.65
N PRO A 18 8.05 -20.39 -6.88
CA PRO A 18 9.23 -21.24 -6.69
C PRO A 18 8.95 -22.55 -5.96
N HIS A 19 7.92 -22.59 -5.11
CA HIS A 19 7.60 -23.75 -4.28
C HIS A 19 6.71 -24.77 -5.01
N VAL A 20 5.92 -24.33 -6.00
CA VAL A 20 5.14 -25.20 -6.90
C VAL A 20 5.89 -25.53 -8.21
N SER A 21 7.10 -24.99 -8.37
CA SER A 21 8.00 -25.30 -9.49
C SER A 21 8.46 -26.76 -9.45
N ARG A 22 8.54 -27.40 -10.63
CA ARG A 22 9.20 -28.70 -10.80
C ARG A 22 10.71 -28.66 -10.53
N TYR A 23 11.30 -27.46 -10.57
CA TYR A 23 12.70 -27.19 -10.31
C TYR A 23 12.79 -26.29 -9.07
N PRO A 24 13.10 -26.84 -7.88
CA PRO A 24 13.19 -26.06 -6.66
C PRO A 24 14.39 -25.11 -6.72
N MET A 25 14.18 -23.87 -6.31
CA MET A 25 15.28 -22.90 -6.19
C MET A 25 16.16 -23.24 -4.98
N LEU A 26 17.47 -22.95 -5.08
CA LEU A 26 18.37 -23.08 -3.93
C LEU A 26 17.92 -22.12 -2.80
N PRO A 27 18.07 -22.47 -1.51
CA PRO A 27 17.52 -21.67 -0.41
C PRO A 27 17.98 -20.19 -0.40
N LYS A 28 19.21 -19.90 -0.85
CA LYS A 28 19.72 -18.53 -0.98
C LYS A 28 19.01 -17.76 -2.10
N ASP A 29 18.81 -18.40 -3.24
CA ASP A 29 18.17 -17.78 -4.41
C ASP A 29 16.67 -17.60 -4.18
N LEU A 30 16.03 -18.53 -3.45
CA LEU A 30 14.66 -18.41 -2.97
C LEU A 30 14.50 -17.21 -2.02
N ALA A 31 15.39 -17.05 -1.04
CA ALA A 31 15.37 -15.92 -0.12
C ALA A 31 15.58 -14.57 -0.86
N ASN A 32 16.49 -14.53 -1.83
CA ASN A 32 16.71 -13.35 -2.69
C ASN A 32 15.47 -13.06 -3.55
N TYR A 33 14.92 -14.06 -4.23
CA TYR A 33 13.70 -13.94 -5.04
C TYR A 33 12.53 -13.39 -4.24
N THR A 34 12.25 -13.96 -3.07
CA THR A 34 11.19 -13.51 -2.17
C THR A 34 11.41 -12.07 -1.73
N LYS A 35 12.63 -11.70 -1.34
CA LYS A 35 13.00 -10.34 -0.97
C LYS A 35 12.80 -9.35 -2.12
N ASP A 36 13.26 -9.68 -3.32
CA ASP A 36 13.11 -8.83 -4.51
C ASP A 36 11.65 -8.66 -4.94
N LYS A 37 10.85 -9.74 -4.90
CA LYS A 37 9.40 -9.68 -5.19
C LYS A 37 8.68 -8.76 -4.19
N VAL A 38 8.90 -8.93 -2.89
CA VAL A 38 8.30 -8.08 -1.84
C VAL A 38 8.75 -6.61 -2.01
N ILE A 39 10.05 -6.34 -2.19
CA ILE A 39 10.56 -4.98 -2.40
C ILE A 39 9.99 -4.35 -3.69
N ARG A 40 9.86 -5.12 -4.79
CA ARG A 40 9.26 -4.64 -6.05
C ARG A 40 7.78 -4.29 -5.88
N TRP A 41 7.02 -5.14 -5.19
CA TRP A 41 5.60 -4.91 -4.91
C TRP A 41 5.39 -3.68 -4.03
N LEU A 42 6.17 -3.55 -2.95
CA LEU A 42 6.12 -2.36 -2.07
C LEU A 42 6.45 -1.06 -2.80
N ARG A 43 7.37 -1.09 -3.77
CA ARG A 43 7.64 0.05 -4.66
C ARG A 43 6.48 0.34 -5.60
N LEU A 44 5.88 -0.69 -6.21
CA LEU A 44 4.76 -0.57 -7.16
C LEU A 44 3.50 0.01 -6.51
N HIS A 45 3.18 -0.43 -5.29
CA HIS A 45 1.98 0.00 -4.56
C HIS A 45 2.23 1.12 -3.55
N ARG A 46 3.46 1.66 -3.48
CA ARG A 46 3.91 2.69 -2.51
C ARG A 46 2.90 3.84 -2.32
N ASP A 47 2.44 4.42 -3.42
CA ASP A 47 1.61 5.63 -3.35
C ASP A 47 0.15 5.32 -2.97
N ARG A 48 -0.27 4.04 -3.05
CA ARG A 48 -1.52 3.55 -2.43
C ARG A 48 -1.32 3.22 -0.96
N LEU A 49 -0.21 2.58 -0.57
CA LEU A 49 0.13 2.27 0.82
C LEU A 49 0.28 3.54 1.67
N ASN A 50 0.84 4.61 1.09
CA ASN A 50 0.99 5.92 1.73
C ASN A 50 -0.24 6.83 1.62
N ALA A 51 -1.32 6.39 0.96
CA ALA A 51 -2.53 7.19 0.84
C ALA A 51 -3.27 7.22 2.18
N PHE A 52 -3.61 8.42 2.68
CA PHE A 52 -4.33 8.62 3.96
C PHE A 52 -5.67 7.85 4.07
N SER A 53 -6.21 7.37 2.95
CA SER A 53 -7.45 6.58 2.87
C SER A 53 -7.25 5.05 2.92
N THR A 54 -6.02 4.58 3.09
CA THR A 54 -5.63 3.17 3.07
C THR A 54 -5.21 2.76 4.47
N ASP A 55 -5.67 1.61 4.96
CA ASP A 55 -5.10 1.04 6.18
C ASP A 55 -3.83 0.24 5.87
N SER A 56 -2.69 0.94 5.88
CA SER A 56 -1.38 0.30 5.74
C SER A 56 -1.09 -0.74 6.83
N GLU A 57 -1.67 -0.62 8.03
CA GLU A 57 -1.45 -1.61 9.09
C GLU A 57 -2.20 -2.92 8.79
N ALA A 58 -3.46 -2.86 8.38
CA ALA A 58 -4.19 -4.06 7.91
C ALA A 58 -3.48 -4.75 6.74
N VAL A 59 -2.94 -3.99 5.77
CA VAL A 59 -2.17 -4.57 4.64
C VAL A 59 -0.91 -5.30 5.15
N ILE A 60 -0.14 -4.70 6.06
CA ILE A 60 1.07 -5.33 6.61
C ILE A 60 0.73 -6.53 7.52
N LEU A 61 -0.36 -6.47 8.30
CA LEU A 61 -0.85 -7.60 9.09
C LEU A 61 -1.34 -8.75 8.21
N MET A 62 -1.98 -8.48 7.08
CA MET A 62 -2.42 -9.50 6.13
C MET A 62 -1.28 -10.17 5.37
N LEU A 63 -0.07 -9.60 5.34
CA LEU A 63 1.12 -10.30 4.83
C LEU A 63 1.68 -11.32 5.83
N GLN A 64 1.35 -11.21 7.13
CA GLN A 64 1.86 -12.10 8.18
C GLN A 64 0.71 -12.54 9.12
N PRO A 65 -0.31 -13.26 8.62
CA PRO A 65 -1.48 -13.65 9.41
C PRO A 65 -1.14 -14.56 10.59
N GLU A 66 -0.02 -15.30 10.51
CA GLU A 66 0.55 -16.11 11.58
C GLU A 66 0.79 -15.30 12.86
N LYS A 67 1.20 -14.02 12.72
CA LYS A 67 1.49 -13.11 13.85
C LYS A 67 0.24 -12.54 14.52
N GLN A 68 -0.95 -12.73 13.96
CA GLN A 68 -2.20 -12.16 14.48
C GLN A 68 -2.78 -13.01 15.62
N THR A 69 -1.98 -13.36 16.64
CA THR A 69 -2.34 -14.28 17.74
C THR A 69 -3.66 -13.90 18.41
N GLU A 70 -3.84 -12.60 18.66
CA GLU A 70 -4.96 -12.01 19.39
C GLU A 70 -6.36 -12.29 18.80
N ARG A 71 -6.44 -12.52 17.48
CA ARG A 71 -7.70 -12.66 16.73
C ARG A 71 -8.00 -14.14 16.43
N VAL A 72 -8.70 -14.86 17.29
CA VAL A 72 -9.04 -16.28 17.03
C VAL A 72 -10.35 -16.35 16.24
N PHE A 73 -10.32 -16.91 15.02
CA PHE A 73 -11.52 -17.03 14.18
C PHE A 73 -12.34 -18.30 14.45
N GLY A 74 -11.78 -19.25 15.19
CA GLY A 74 -12.40 -20.55 15.48
C GLY A 74 -12.51 -21.52 14.30
N LEU A 75 -11.88 -21.20 13.17
CA LEU A 75 -11.93 -21.97 11.92
C LEU A 75 -10.58 -22.63 11.65
N ASP A 76 -10.53 -23.96 11.74
CA ASP A 76 -9.48 -24.79 11.15
C ASP A 76 -9.92 -25.30 9.76
N ALA A 77 -9.11 -26.13 9.09
CA ALA A 77 -9.45 -26.63 7.75
C ALA A 77 -10.70 -27.54 7.74
N PHE A 78 -10.96 -28.30 8.82
CA PHE A 78 -12.12 -29.17 8.92
C PHE A 78 -13.43 -28.39 9.09
N ASN A 79 -13.38 -27.28 9.84
CA ASN A 79 -14.52 -26.41 10.09
C ASN A 79 -14.71 -25.37 8.97
N LEU A 80 -13.64 -24.93 8.30
CA LEU A 80 -13.71 -23.99 7.17
C LEU A 80 -14.23 -24.64 5.88
N GLU A 81 -13.93 -25.91 5.62
CA GLU A 81 -14.43 -26.64 4.45
C GLU A 81 -15.96 -26.54 4.25
N PRO A 82 -16.83 -26.94 5.21
CA PRO A 82 -18.28 -26.85 5.04
C PRO A 82 -18.79 -25.40 4.97
N VAL A 83 -18.05 -24.44 5.54
CA VAL A 83 -18.34 -23.00 5.42
C VAL A 83 -18.12 -22.53 3.99
N VAL A 84 -16.96 -22.84 3.38
CA VAL A 84 -16.66 -22.50 1.98
C VAL A 84 -17.60 -23.24 1.02
N ALA A 85 -17.91 -24.52 1.31
CA ALA A 85 -18.84 -25.30 0.51
C ALA A 85 -20.26 -24.69 0.47
N ARG A 86 -20.75 -24.19 1.61
CA ARG A 86 -22.05 -23.51 1.68
C ARG A 86 -22.00 -22.12 1.04
N ALA A 87 -20.93 -21.37 1.27
CA ALA A 87 -20.70 -20.04 0.70
C ALA A 87 -20.67 -20.02 -0.84
N LEU A 88 -20.11 -21.06 -1.46
CA LEU A 88 -20.04 -21.25 -2.91
C LEU A 88 -21.19 -22.12 -3.47
N CYS A 89 -22.13 -22.56 -2.62
CA CYS A 89 -23.25 -23.43 -2.98
C CYS A 89 -22.83 -24.71 -3.75
N LEU A 90 -21.74 -25.36 -3.32
CA LEU A 90 -21.12 -26.46 -4.07
C LEU A 90 -22.04 -27.68 -4.24
N PRO A 91 -22.28 -28.17 -5.47
CA PRO A 91 -22.87 -29.48 -5.73
C PRO A 91 -22.03 -30.61 -5.13
N ARG A 92 -22.67 -31.76 -4.85
CA ARG A 92 -22.03 -32.92 -4.21
C ARG A 92 -20.71 -33.35 -4.84
N GLN A 93 -20.60 -33.34 -6.17
CA GLN A 93 -19.35 -33.68 -6.87
C GLN A 93 -18.21 -32.74 -6.49
N HIS A 94 -18.44 -31.42 -6.55
CA HIS A 94 -17.44 -30.42 -6.25
C HIS A 94 -17.15 -30.27 -4.75
N TYR A 95 -18.07 -30.71 -3.88
CA TYR A 95 -17.78 -30.91 -2.46
C TYR A 95 -16.83 -32.09 -2.21
N LEU A 96 -16.94 -33.18 -2.97
CA LEU A 96 -15.98 -34.29 -2.94
C LEU A 96 -14.62 -33.85 -3.53
N ASP A 97 -14.62 -33.06 -4.62
CA ASP A 97 -13.39 -32.46 -5.16
C ASP A 97 -12.71 -31.53 -4.15
N LEU A 98 -13.50 -30.76 -3.39
CA LEU A 98 -12.99 -29.91 -2.30
C LEU A 98 -12.32 -30.77 -1.22
N GLN A 99 -12.95 -31.89 -0.82
CA GLN A 99 -12.47 -32.78 0.25
C GLN A 99 -11.13 -33.49 -0.04
N GLN A 100 -10.60 -33.42 -1.26
CA GLN A 100 -9.31 -34.03 -1.65
C GLN A 100 -8.13 -33.60 -0.77
N TRP A 101 -8.15 -32.41 -0.14
CA TRP A 101 -7.08 -31.97 0.78
C TRP A 101 -6.88 -32.91 1.99
N LYS A 102 -7.91 -33.69 2.37
CA LYS A 102 -7.87 -34.63 3.51
C LYS A 102 -7.16 -35.94 3.19
N THR A 103 -7.20 -36.38 1.94
CA THR A 103 -6.85 -37.74 1.50
C THR A 103 -5.74 -37.79 0.46
N GLU A 104 -5.56 -36.71 -0.32
CA GLU A 104 -4.56 -36.62 -1.38
C GLU A 104 -3.66 -35.39 -1.18
N PRO A 105 -2.60 -35.44 -0.34
CA PRO A 105 -1.69 -34.31 -0.13
C PRO A 105 -1.04 -33.77 -1.43
N ALA A 106 -0.91 -34.61 -2.47
CA ALA A 106 -0.45 -34.22 -3.80
C ALA A 106 -1.41 -33.25 -4.53
N LYS A 107 -2.65 -33.10 -4.06
CA LYS A 107 -3.64 -32.11 -4.53
C LYS A 107 -3.49 -30.76 -3.79
N GLY A 108 -2.59 -30.65 -2.83
CA GLY A 108 -2.37 -29.44 -2.03
C GLY A 108 -3.36 -29.26 -0.88
N ASP A 109 -3.31 -28.09 -0.28
CA ASP A 109 -4.12 -27.69 0.88
C ASP A 109 -5.59 -27.39 0.52
N LEU A 110 -6.40 -27.09 1.53
CA LEU A 110 -7.78 -26.63 1.34
C LEU A 110 -7.84 -25.42 0.39
N GLY A 111 -6.91 -24.46 0.47
CA GLY A 111 -6.86 -23.31 -0.44
C GLY A 111 -6.61 -23.70 -1.90
N ALA A 112 -5.70 -24.65 -2.16
CA ALA A 112 -5.48 -25.19 -3.51
C ALA A 112 -6.70 -25.96 -4.04
N CYS A 113 -7.45 -26.65 -3.17
CA CYS A 113 -8.67 -27.36 -3.55
C CYS A 113 -9.85 -26.40 -3.80
N VAL A 114 -10.01 -25.33 -3.01
CA VAL A 114 -10.96 -24.23 -3.27
C VAL A 114 -10.70 -23.60 -4.64
N LYS A 115 -9.43 -23.31 -4.98
CA LYS A 115 -9.06 -22.80 -6.30
C LYS A 115 -9.54 -23.72 -7.42
N ARG A 116 -9.17 -25.01 -7.36
CA ARG A 116 -9.52 -26.02 -8.38
C ARG A 116 -11.03 -26.16 -8.54
N VAL A 117 -11.77 -26.16 -7.44
CA VAL A 117 -13.24 -26.28 -7.47
C VAL A 117 -13.89 -25.08 -8.17
N MET A 118 -13.48 -23.85 -7.84
CA MET A 118 -14.01 -22.66 -8.51
C MET A 118 -13.63 -22.62 -9.99
N GLU A 119 -12.42 -23.05 -10.36
CA GLU A 119 -11.98 -23.20 -11.76
C GLU A 119 -12.75 -24.28 -12.53
N ASN A 120 -13.08 -25.41 -11.89
CA ASN A 120 -13.87 -26.49 -12.51
C ASN A 120 -15.35 -26.14 -12.67
N MET A 121 -15.87 -25.22 -11.85
CA MET A 121 -17.30 -24.84 -11.85
C MET A 121 -17.65 -23.62 -12.71
N ASP A 122 -16.64 -22.90 -13.20
CA ASP A 122 -16.77 -21.54 -13.78
C ASP A 122 -17.52 -20.54 -12.87
N ILE A 123 -17.53 -20.78 -11.55
CA ILE A 123 -18.00 -19.81 -10.55
C ILE A 123 -16.89 -18.79 -10.33
N MET A 124 -16.85 -17.82 -11.24
CA MET A 124 -15.90 -16.71 -11.23
C MET A 124 -16.64 -15.39 -11.05
N ALA A 125 -16.35 -14.65 -9.98
CA ALA A 125 -16.70 -13.25 -9.94
C ALA A 125 -15.95 -12.49 -11.06
N THR A 126 -16.57 -11.45 -11.61
CA THR A 126 -15.91 -10.61 -12.62
C THR A 126 -14.64 -9.96 -12.05
N PRO A 127 -13.62 -9.64 -12.87
CA PRO A 127 -12.45 -8.91 -12.40
C PRO A 127 -12.80 -7.57 -11.73
N GLY A 128 -13.91 -6.93 -12.11
CA GLY A 128 -14.41 -5.71 -11.45
C GLY A 128 -14.90 -5.98 -10.02
N GLN A 129 -15.63 -7.07 -9.79
CA GLN A 129 -16.08 -7.47 -8.44
C GLN A 129 -14.89 -7.86 -7.55
N ALA A 130 -13.93 -8.63 -8.08
CA ALA A 130 -12.74 -9.02 -7.32
C ALA A 130 -11.88 -7.81 -6.92
N ASN A 131 -11.66 -6.85 -7.84
CA ASN A 131 -10.96 -5.60 -7.55
C ASN A 131 -11.72 -4.66 -6.58
N ALA A 132 -13.03 -4.87 -6.38
CA ALA A 132 -13.83 -4.15 -5.41
C ALA A 132 -13.78 -4.75 -3.99
N VAL A 133 -13.20 -5.95 -3.80
CA VAL A 133 -12.93 -6.50 -2.46
C VAL A 133 -11.61 -5.94 -1.93
N THR A 134 -11.66 -5.34 -0.75
CA THR A 134 -10.50 -4.66 -0.15
C THR A 134 -9.92 -5.41 1.04
N VAL A 135 -8.66 -5.13 1.36
CA VAL A 135 -8.00 -5.58 2.58
C VAL A 135 -8.76 -5.10 3.81
N GLU A 136 -9.25 -3.85 3.79
CA GLU A 136 -10.00 -3.25 4.88
C GLU A 136 -11.36 -3.95 5.13
N ASP A 137 -12.10 -4.31 4.08
CA ASP A 137 -13.36 -5.07 4.21
C ASP A 137 -13.12 -6.46 4.81
N ILE A 138 -12.07 -7.16 4.36
CA ILE A 138 -11.70 -8.49 4.85
C ILE A 138 -11.21 -8.39 6.30
N ASP A 139 -10.37 -7.40 6.64
CA ASP A 139 -9.84 -7.21 7.99
C ASP A 139 -10.95 -7.04 9.01
N GLN A 140 -11.91 -6.17 8.70
CA GLN A 140 -13.04 -5.87 9.60
C GLN A 140 -14.02 -7.05 9.69
N SER A 141 -14.20 -7.81 8.60
CA SER A 141 -14.98 -9.04 8.62
C SER A 141 -14.36 -10.12 9.51
N LEU A 142 -13.04 -10.32 9.40
CA LEU A 142 -12.29 -11.27 10.23
C LEU A 142 -12.20 -10.80 11.70
N LEU A 143 -12.11 -9.50 11.94
CA LEU A 143 -12.18 -8.90 13.27
C LEU A 143 -13.57 -9.10 13.90
N GLN A 144 -14.65 -8.95 13.13
CA GLN A 144 -16.01 -9.21 13.62
C GLN A 144 -16.20 -10.68 13.99
N ILE A 145 -15.68 -11.64 13.22
CA ILE A 145 -15.70 -13.07 13.59
C ILE A 145 -14.90 -13.27 14.89
N ALA A 146 -13.68 -12.74 14.96
CA ALA A 146 -12.81 -12.90 16.11
C ALA A 146 -13.40 -12.32 17.41
N ALA A 147 -14.15 -11.22 17.34
CA ALA A 147 -14.75 -10.56 18.50
C ALA A 147 -15.76 -11.46 19.26
N PHE A 148 -16.34 -12.48 18.61
CA PHE A 148 -17.27 -13.41 19.25
C PHE A 148 -16.66 -14.78 19.61
N ASP A 149 -15.39 -15.05 19.30
CA ASP A 149 -14.68 -16.23 19.81
C ASP A 149 -14.10 -15.95 21.20
N LYS A 150 -14.48 -16.79 22.17
CA LYS A 150 -14.06 -16.70 23.58
C LYS A 150 -12.55 -16.85 23.80
N ARG A 151 -11.81 -17.31 22.79
CA ARG A 151 -10.35 -17.49 22.80
C ARG A 151 -9.57 -16.29 22.22
N SER A 152 -10.24 -15.37 21.53
CA SER A 152 -9.62 -14.09 21.15
C SER A 152 -9.27 -13.28 22.40
N SER A 153 -8.32 -12.36 22.31
CA SER A 153 -7.93 -11.59 23.50
C SER A 153 -9.04 -10.63 23.97
N PRO A 154 -9.07 -10.21 25.25
CA PRO A 154 -10.18 -9.40 25.77
C PRO A 154 -10.35 -8.06 25.05
N ALA A 155 -9.25 -7.50 24.51
CA ALA A 155 -9.29 -6.34 23.64
C ALA A 155 -10.15 -6.59 22.40
N VAL A 156 -9.93 -7.72 21.70
CA VAL A 156 -10.72 -8.14 20.53
C VAL A 156 -12.18 -8.40 20.93
N GLN A 157 -12.43 -9.11 22.03
CA GLN A 157 -13.78 -9.41 22.50
C GLN A 157 -14.58 -8.14 22.87
N SER A 158 -13.93 -7.11 23.42
CA SER A 158 -14.61 -5.84 23.79
C SER A 158 -15.27 -5.12 22.60
N LEU A 159 -14.85 -5.40 21.37
CA LEU A 159 -15.40 -4.81 20.15
C LEU A 159 -16.76 -5.42 19.74
N ALA A 160 -17.10 -6.60 20.28
CA ALA A 160 -18.39 -7.27 20.05
C ALA A 160 -19.59 -6.48 20.60
N SER A 161 -19.38 -5.64 21.63
CA SER A 161 -20.44 -4.96 22.40
C SER A 161 -21.36 -4.03 21.58
N SER A 162 -21.01 -3.71 20.34
CA SER A 162 -21.83 -2.92 19.41
C SER A 162 -21.90 -3.55 18.01
N TRP A 163 -21.73 -4.86 17.91
CA TRP A 163 -22.05 -5.67 16.72
C TRP A 163 -23.19 -6.64 17.04
N LYS A 164 -24.03 -6.97 16.05
CA LYS A 164 -24.87 -8.16 16.13
C LYS A 164 -23.97 -9.40 16.01
N TYR A 165 -24.31 -10.47 16.72
CA TYR A 165 -23.64 -11.77 16.54
C TYR A 165 -23.66 -12.15 15.06
N PRO A 166 -22.50 -12.35 14.41
CA PRO A 166 -22.42 -12.59 12.97
C PRO A 166 -22.82 -14.04 12.64
N ASP A 167 -23.53 -14.23 11.53
CA ASP A 167 -23.37 -15.49 10.81
C ASP A 167 -22.02 -15.44 10.09
N GLY A 168 -21.03 -16.14 10.64
CA GLY A 168 -19.68 -16.21 10.06
C GLY A 168 -19.66 -16.88 8.67
N ILE A 169 -20.66 -17.71 8.34
CA ILE A 169 -20.82 -18.32 7.02
C ILE A 169 -21.33 -17.29 6.03
N GLU A 170 -22.33 -16.50 6.43
CA GLU A 170 -22.83 -15.41 5.58
C GLU A 170 -21.74 -14.35 5.35
N LEU A 171 -21.01 -13.95 6.41
CA LEU A 171 -20.00 -12.91 6.33
C LEU A 171 -18.81 -13.33 5.44
N LEU A 172 -18.27 -14.55 5.61
CA LEU A 172 -17.25 -15.07 4.70
C LEU A 172 -17.81 -15.33 3.30
N GLY A 173 -19.04 -15.83 3.18
CA GLY A 173 -19.69 -16.06 1.88
C GLY A 173 -20.00 -14.80 1.08
N ASN A 174 -20.20 -13.67 1.75
CA ASN A 174 -20.30 -12.34 1.13
C ASN A 174 -18.96 -11.83 0.58
N ILE A 175 -17.84 -12.42 0.97
CA ILE A 175 -16.50 -12.18 0.40
C ILE A 175 -16.20 -13.21 -0.69
N TYR A 176 -16.30 -14.51 -0.41
CA TYR A 176 -15.99 -15.59 -1.38
C TYR A 176 -16.76 -15.43 -2.70
N ARG A 177 -18.06 -15.06 -2.65
CA ARG A 177 -18.89 -14.84 -3.86
C ARG A 177 -18.51 -13.61 -4.71
N LYS A 178 -17.56 -12.79 -4.24
CA LYS A 178 -17.02 -11.62 -4.97
C LYS A 178 -15.59 -11.84 -5.49
N LEU A 179 -14.95 -12.95 -5.13
CA LEU A 179 -13.57 -13.26 -5.51
C LEU A 179 -13.51 -14.20 -6.73
N GLN A 180 -12.39 -14.20 -7.43
CA GLN A 180 -12.06 -15.26 -8.38
C GLN A 180 -11.33 -16.39 -7.64
N ALA A 181 -11.18 -17.56 -8.26
CA ALA A 181 -10.55 -18.73 -7.65
C ALA A 181 -9.15 -18.47 -7.04
N ARG A 182 -8.38 -17.55 -7.65
CA ARG A 182 -7.04 -17.17 -7.22
C ARG A 182 -7.05 -16.41 -5.90
N GLU A 183 -7.94 -15.44 -5.74
CA GLU A 183 -8.10 -14.67 -4.51
C GLU A 183 -8.77 -15.52 -3.42
N ALA A 184 -9.73 -16.38 -3.80
CA ALA A 184 -10.38 -17.30 -2.88
C ALA A 184 -9.39 -18.24 -2.18
N LYS A 185 -8.41 -18.81 -2.90
CA LYS A 185 -7.28 -19.56 -2.33
C LYS A 185 -6.58 -18.78 -1.22
N TRP A 186 -6.25 -17.52 -1.49
CA TRP A 186 -5.50 -16.68 -0.55
C TRP A 186 -6.36 -16.23 0.63
N LEU A 187 -7.67 -16.02 0.45
CA LEU A 187 -8.61 -15.82 1.55
C LEU A 187 -8.70 -17.06 2.44
N THR A 188 -8.77 -18.27 1.87
CA THR A 188 -8.78 -19.52 2.64
C THR A 188 -7.52 -19.64 3.50
N ARG A 189 -6.34 -19.41 2.92
CA ARG A 189 -5.06 -19.45 3.65
C ARG A 189 -4.91 -18.34 4.69
N LEU A 190 -5.45 -17.14 4.44
CA LEU A 190 -5.54 -16.03 5.40
C LEU A 190 -6.43 -16.39 6.60
N VAL A 191 -7.61 -17.00 6.38
CA VAL A 191 -8.49 -17.48 7.46
C VAL A 191 -7.82 -18.59 8.28
N LEU A 192 -7.12 -19.52 7.63
CA LEU A 192 -6.33 -20.56 8.31
C LEU A 192 -5.02 -20.04 8.94
N LYS A 193 -4.70 -18.74 8.78
CA LYS A 193 -3.46 -18.10 9.20
C LYS A 193 -2.19 -18.86 8.80
N SER A 194 -2.13 -19.34 7.56
CA SER A 194 -0.91 -19.95 7.03
C SER A 194 -0.77 -19.73 5.54
N TYR A 195 0.24 -18.96 5.15
CA TYR A 195 0.69 -18.89 3.75
C TYR A 195 1.76 -19.94 3.39
N ALA A 196 1.93 -20.97 4.23
CA ALA A 196 2.90 -22.04 3.98
C ALA A 196 2.77 -22.59 2.54
N PRO A 197 3.88 -22.70 1.79
CA PRO A 197 5.27 -22.67 2.25
C PRO A 197 5.96 -21.28 2.20
N ILE A 198 5.24 -20.19 1.89
CA ILE A 198 5.82 -18.84 1.79
C ILE A 198 6.34 -18.38 3.15
N GLN A 199 7.53 -17.77 3.16
CA GLN A 199 8.11 -17.15 4.35
C GLN A 199 8.41 -15.66 4.13
N PHE A 200 7.73 -14.83 4.92
CA PHE A 200 8.07 -13.47 5.33
C PHE A 200 9.56 -13.12 5.57
N PRO A 201 10.31 -12.31 4.80
CA PRO A 201 11.59 -11.80 5.28
C PRO A 201 11.37 -10.86 6.48
N GLU A 202 11.95 -11.19 7.63
CA GLU A 202 11.76 -10.44 8.88
C GLU A 202 12.24 -8.99 8.79
N ASN A 203 13.33 -8.75 8.05
CA ASN A 203 13.95 -7.44 7.87
C ASN A 203 14.09 -7.10 6.38
N LEU A 204 13.34 -6.09 5.92
CA LEU A 204 13.33 -5.61 4.54
C LEU A 204 14.39 -4.53 4.25
N GLU A 205 15.65 -4.77 4.64
CA GLU A 205 16.74 -3.86 4.27
C GLU A 205 17.01 -3.91 2.76
N PRO A 206 16.88 -2.80 2.00
CA PRO A 206 17.17 -2.79 0.57
C PRO A 206 18.67 -2.98 0.34
N GLY A 207 19.04 -4.12 -0.25
CA GLY A 207 20.44 -4.52 -0.39
C GLY A 207 21.24 -3.66 -1.39
N PRO A 208 22.58 -3.76 -1.39
CA PRO A 208 23.47 -2.92 -2.20
C PRO A 208 23.34 -3.14 -3.73
N GLN A 209 22.55 -4.10 -4.20
CA GLN A 209 22.16 -4.22 -5.61
C GLN A 209 21.02 -3.25 -6.01
N HIS A 210 20.50 -2.46 -5.08
CA HIS A 210 19.54 -1.37 -5.34
C HIS A 210 20.18 0.03 -5.27
N SER A 211 21.52 0.14 -5.24
CA SER A 211 22.30 1.36 -4.93
C SER A 211 22.21 2.52 -5.94
N TYR A 212 21.30 2.48 -6.90
CA TYR A 212 21.03 3.58 -7.84
C TYR A 212 19.84 4.47 -7.41
N LEU A 213 19.31 4.25 -6.21
CA LEU A 213 18.26 5.07 -5.61
C LEU A 213 18.85 6.25 -4.81
N PRO A 214 18.35 7.48 -4.97
CA PRO A 214 18.58 8.55 -4.00
C PRO A 214 17.97 8.19 -2.63
N ASN A 215 18.60 8.63 -1.54
CA ASN A 215 18.24 8.31 -0.15
C ASN A 215 16.90 8.92 0.36
N CYS A 216 15.93 9.16 -0.53
CA CYS A 216 14.60 9.69 -0.19
C CYS A 216 13.51 8.62 -0.02
N VAL A 217 13.82 7.33 -0.20
CA VAL A 217 12.88 6.23 0.09
C VAL A 217 13.60 5.04 0.76
N GLN A 218 14.00 5.23 2.02
CA GLN A 218 14.19 4.08 2.92
C GLN A 218 12.80 3.53 3.27
N LEU A 219 12.41 2.41 2.66
CA LEU A 219 11.22 1.65 3.07
C LEU A 219 11.52 0.93 4.40
N ASN A 220 11.51 1.68 5.50
CA ASN A 220 11.68 1.14 6.86
C ASN A 220 10.39 0.46 7.34
N ILE A 221 9.93 -0.53 6.57
CA ILE A 221 8.77 -1.36 6.91
C ILE A 221 9.24 -2.41 7.91
N LYS A 222 9.18 -2.02 9.18
CA LYS A 222 9.28 -2.96 10.29
C LYS A 222 7.95 -3.70 10.39
N PHE A 223 7.95 -4.97 10.00
CA PHE A 223 6.88 -5.86 10.42
C PHE A 223 6.85 -5.88 11.95
N PRO A 224 5.70 -5.65 12.59
CA PRO A 224 5.66 -5.55 14.05
C PRO A 224 6.03 -6.91 14.68
N SER A 225 6.66 -6.84 15.85
CA SER A 225 7.05 -8.01 16.66
C SER A 225 5.87 -8.62 17.44
N SER A 226 4.81 -7.85 17.63
CA SER A 226 3.56 -8.22 18.30
C SER A 226 2.39 -7.58 17.54
N ALA A 227 1.21 -8.20 17.54
CA ALA A 227 0.03 -7.55 16.96
C ALA A 227 -0.27 -6.20 17.64
N PRO A 228 -0.64 -5.15 16.89
CA PRO A 228 -1.10 -3.89 17.47
C PRO A 228 -2.48 -4.07 18.14
N ALA A 229 -2.92 -3.07 18.90
CA ALA A 229 -4.25 -3.07 19.48
C ALA A 229 -5.33 -3.20 18.39
N PRO A 230 -6.36 -4.04 18.57
CA PRO A 230 -7.37 -4.27 17.54
C PRO A 230 -8.25 -3.02 17.35
N ILE A 231 -8.39 -2.57 16.10
CA ILE A 231 -9.18 -1.39 15.73
C ILE A 231 -10.39 -1.82 14.90
N ARG A 232 -11.59 -1.63 15.45
CA ARG A 232 -12.84 -1.63 14.70
C ARG A 232 -13.03 -0.28 14.01
N ARG A 233 -13.54 -0.30 12.78
CA ARG A 233 -13.94 0.88 12.00
C ARG A 233 -15.45 0.87 11.81
N ASP A 234 -16.07 2.02 12.05
CA ASP A 234 -17.53 2.18 12.04
C ASP A 234 -17.86 3.52 11.37
N GLY A 235 -17.94 3.49 10.04
CA GLY A 235 -17.93 4.69 9.20
C GLY A 235 -16.63 5.50 9.41
N THR A 236 -16.76 6.70 9.97
CA THR A 236 -15.63 7.57 10.33
C THR A 236 -15.11 7.36 11.76
N ARG A 237 -15.74 6.49 12.56
CA ARG A 237 -15.33 6.22 13.94
C ARG A 237 -14.33 5.08 14.00
N LEU A 238 -13.30 5.25 14.83
CA LEU A 238 -12.36 4.19 15.21
C LEU A 238 -12.66 3.78 16.65
N ILE A 239 -12.80 2.48 16.89
CA ILE A 239 -13.03 1.91 18.21
C ILE A 239 -11.87 0.96 18.51
N MET A 240 -11.02 1.32 19.48
CA MET A 240 -9.92 0.48 19.93
C MET A 240 -10.41 -0.54 20.96
N GLY A 241 -9.95 -1.78 20.84
CA GLY A 241 -10.26 -2.82 21.82
C GLY A 241 -9.62 -2.56 23.17
N VAL A 242 -10.40 -2.61 24.25
CA VAL A 242 -9.94 -2.34 25.61
C VAL A 242 -9.43 -3.63 26.24
N GLY A 243 -8.10 -3.81 26.25
CA GLY A 243 -7.45 -4.88 27.00
C GLY A 243 -7.61 -4.72 28.52
N PRO A 244 -7.33 -5.78 29.32
CA PRO A 244 -7.34 -5.68 30.77
C PRO A 244 -6.30 -4.65 31.23
N LYS A 245 -6.73 -3.66 32.01
CA LYS A 245 -5.83 -2.62 32.54
C LYS A 245 -4.86 -3.27 33.53
N ASN A 246 -3.57 -3.33 33.20
CA ASN A 246 -2.52 -3.36 34.21
C ASN A 246 -2.39 -1.94 34.80
N PRO A 247 -2.74 -1.71 36.08
CA PRO A 247 -2.71 -0.39 36.68
C PRO A 247 -1.28 -0.03 37.11
N VAL A 248 -0.41 0.31 36.15
CA VAL A 248 0.86 0.99 36.44
C VAL A 248 0.55 2.44 36.79
N ILE A 249 0.17 2.67 38.05
CA ILE A 249 -0.03 3.99 38.63
C ILE A 249 1.37 4.60 38.88
N PRO A 250 1.72 5.75 38.29
CA PRO A 250 2.90 6.50 38.70
C PRO A 250 2.59 7.21 40.02
N THR A 251 3.23 6.78 41.11
CA THR A 251 3.05 7.42 42.43
C THR A 251 3.66 8.82 42.42
N PRO A 252 2.90 9.89 42.70
CA PRO A 252 3.48 11.23 42.89
C PRO A 252 4.13 11.34 44.28
N PRO A 253 5.26 12.05 44.43
CA PRO A 253 5.89 12.27 45.73
C PRO A 253 5.20 13.42 46.49
N SER A 254 4.39 13.08 47.50
CA SER A 254 3.86 14.08 48.45
C SER A 254 4.87 14.37 49.56
N THR A 255 5.15 15.65 49.79
CA THR A 255 5.98 16.17 50.89
C THR A 255 5.14 17.15 51.72
N MET A 256 5.58 17.44 52.95
CA MET A 256 4.87 18.18 54.02
C MET A 256 3.84 17.32 54.79
N ILE A 257 3.69 17.35 56.13
CA ILE A 257 4.53 17.54 57.34
C ILE A 257 3.52 17.82 58.48
N ALA A 258 3.56 17.04 59.58
CA ALA A 258 3.05 17.34 60.94
C ALA A 258 1.55 17.71 61.17
N LEU A 259 0.91 17.46 62.32
CA LEU A 259 1.10 16.56 63.50
C LEU A 259 -0.33 16.30 64.12
N PRO A 260 -0.52 15.44 65.16
CA PRO A 260 -1.85 15.01 65.70
C PRO A 260 -2.25 15.85 66.96
N PRO A 261 -3.10 15.42 67.95
CA PRO A 261 -3.93 14.20 68.09
C PRO A 261 -5.37 14.40 68.65
N SER A 262 -6.16 13.31 68.73
CA SER A 262 -7.02 13.01 69.89
C SER A 262 -7.69 11.61 69.84
N SER A 263 -7.86 11.01 71.02
CA SER A 263 -8.72 9.86 71.37
C SER A 263 -9.14 10.09 72.83
N PRO A 264 -10.35 9.67 73.31
CA PRO A 264 -10.48 8.29 73.84
C PRO A 264 -11.91 7.66 73.97
N SER A 265 -12.00 6.34 73.74
CA SER A 265 -12.69 5.37 74.64
C SER A 265 -14.27 5.40 74.74
N PRO A 266 -14.98 4.51 75.51
CA PRO A 266 -15.68 3.38 74.87
C PRO A 266 -17.20 3.16 75.29
N PRO A 267 -17.72 2.00 75.81
CA PRO A 267 -18.96 1.38 75.29
C PRO A 267 -20.11 1.26 76.33
N PRO A 268 -21.22 0.53 76.04
CA PRO A 268 -21.30 -0.88 76.50
C PRO A 268 -22.06 -1.82 75.52
N ALA A 269 -22.43 -3.04 75.96
CA ALA A 269 -22.86 -4.16 75.09
C ALA A 269 -24.10 -4.93 75.59
N ARG A 270 -24.68 -5.81 74.74
CA ARG A 270 -25.30 -7.08 75.17
C ARG A 270 -25.32 -8.19 74.09
N LYS A 271 -25.28 -9.43 74.57
CA LYS A 271 -25.46 -10.76 73.93
C LYS A 271 -26.74 -11.41 74.56
N PRO A 272 -27.21 -12.66 74.27
CA PRO A 272 -26.65 -13.82 73.53
C PRO A 272 -27.60 -14.34 72.39
N ALA A 273 -27.46 -15.51 71.72
CA ALA A 273 -26.81 -16.79 72.06
C ALA A 273 -26.23 -17.61 70.87
N LEU A 274 -25.79 -18.85 71.18
CA LEU A 274 -24.93 -19.83 70.45
C LEU A 274 -25.52 -21.27 70.66
N PRO A 275 -24.87 -22.42 70.30
CA PRO A 275 -23.65 -22.74 69.50
C PRO A 275 -24.02 -23.45 68.15
N LEU A 276 -23.27 -24.28 67.39
CA LEU A 276 -21.95 -25.00 67.41
C LEU A 276 -21.11 -24.62 66.15
N SER A 277 -19.81 -24.90 65.93
CA SER A 277 -18.89 -26.07 66.05
C SER A 277 -19.00 -27.08 64.87
N THR A 278 -17.93 -27.58 64.21
CA THR A 278 -16.47 -27.53 64.51
C THR A 278 -15.58 -27.87 63.29
N THR A 279 -14.39 -27.21 63.14
CA THR A 279 -13.07 -27.66 62.54
C THR A 279 -12.98 -28.42 61.18
N SER A 280 -11.87 -28.42 60.40
CA SER A 280 -10.51 -27.79 60.48
C SER A 280 -9.77 -27.77 59.11
N THR A 281 -8.82 -26.84 58.95
CA THR A 281 -7.73 -26.76 57.92
C THR A 281 -6.60 -27.82 58.14
N PRO A 282 -5.54 -28.02 57.28
CA PRO A 282 -4.82 -27.04 56.43
C PRO A 282 -4.26 -27.52 55.03
N ARG A 283 -3.46 -26.62 54.40
CA ARG A 283 -2.53 -26.77 53.24
C ARG A 283 -1.16 -27.39 53.69
N PRO A 284 -0.03 -27.54 52.92
CA PRO A 284 0.36 -26.95 51.60
C PRO A 284 1.20 -27.81 50.55
N VAL A 285 1.16 -27.39 49.26
CA VAL A 285 2.27 -27.13 48.27
C VAL A 285 3.39 -28.17 47.90
N SER A 286 3.59 -28.35 46.56
CA SER A 286 4.79 -28.85 45.80
C SER A 286 5.21 -30.34 45.96
N SER A 287 5.84 -31.04 44.99
CA SER A 287 6.63 -30.67 43.78
C SER A 287 6.55 -31.73 42.65
N ALA A 288 7.29 -31.57 41.54
CA ALA A 288 7.46 -32.55 40.44
C ALA A 288 8.86 -33.20 40.46
N PRO A 289 9.11 -34.34 39.76
CA PRO A 289 9.65 -34.25 38.39
C PRO A 289 9.27 -35.41 37.39
N THR A 290 9.98 -35.44 36.26
CA THR A 290 9.93 -36.22 35.00
C THR A 290 9.72 -37.75 35.01
N PRO A 291 9.31 -38.35 33.86
CA PRO A 291 9.01 -39.78 33.70
C PRO A 291 10.22 -40.66 33.32
N ALA A 292 10.06 -41.98 33.45
CA ALA A 292 10.95 -43.01 32.90
C ALA A 292 10.17 -44.15 32.24
N VAL A 293 10.77 -44.81 31.24
CA VAL A 293 10.18 -45.91 30.45
C VAL A 293 10.93 -47.22 30.74
N PRO A 294 10.23 -48.35 30.89
CA PRO A 294 10.64 -49.54 30.14
C PRO A 294 9.47 -50.35 29.56
N SER A 295 9.77 -51.17 28.54
CA SER A 295 8.80 -51.99 27.80
C SER A 295 8.81 -53.48 28.21
N ALA A 296 7.62 -54.08 28.34
CA ALA A 296 7.37 -55.52 28.16
C ALA A 296 5.90 -55.69 27.71
N LYS A 297 5.59 -56.29 26.56
CA LYS A 297 5.56 -57.75 26.28
C LYS A 297 4.73 -58.54 27.29
N HIS A 298 3.52 -58.95 26.90
CA HIS A 298 3.01 -60.33 27.00
C HIS A 298 1.82 -60.50 26.03
N ALA A 299 1.32 -61.72 25.85
CA ALA A 299 0.48 -62.13 24.71
C ALA A 299 -0.93 -62.62 25.09
N PHE A 300 -1.81 -62.67 24.08
CA PHE A 300 -2.96 -63.58 23.85
C PHE A 300 -3.59 -64.34 25.04
N PRO A 301 -4.94 -64.37 25.13
CA PRO A 301 -5.68 -65.21 24.18
C PRO A 301 -7.00 -64.65 23.60
N THR A 302 -7.44 -65.29 22.51
CA THR A 302 -8.78 -65.21 21.89
C THR A 302 -9.85 -65.89 22.76
N PRO A 303 -11.14 -65.64 22.50
CA PRO A 303 -11.95 -66.76 21.99
C PRO A 303 -12.86 -66.38 20.79
N SER A 304 -13.38 -67.40 20.11
CA SER A 304 -14.18 -67.28 18.89
C SER A 304 -15.67 -67.51 19.15
N SER A 305 -16.57 -66.86 18.39
CA SER A 305 -17.82 -67.51 17.96
C SER A 305 -18.46 -66.85 16.71
N THR A 306 -18.45 -67.63 15.62
CA THR A 306 -19.61 -68.19 14.89
C THR A 306 -20.76 -67.29 14.37
N LEU A 307 -21.11 -67.52 13.10
CA LEU A 307 -22.29 -66.98 12.37
C LEU A 307 -23.59 -67.74 12.73
N PRO A 308 -24.77 -67.30 12.25
CA PRO A 308 -25.24 -67.86 10.96
C PRO A 308 -25.85 -66.82 10.00
N ALA A 309 -26.05 -67.23 8.74
CA ALA A 309 -26.81 -66.49 7.73
C ALA A 309 -28.27 -66.98 7.65
N PRO A 310 -29.10 -66.33 6.82
CA PRO A 310 -30.12 -67.04 6.05
C PRO A 310 -29.96 -66.84 4.55
N ALA A 311 -30.48 -67.78 3.76
CA ALA A 311 -30.62 -67.68 2.32
C ALA A 311 -32.03 -68.12 1.91
N SER A 312 -32.56 -67.56 0.82
CA SER A 312 -33.52 -68.23 -0.09
C SER A 312 -33.65 -67.43 -1.39
N SER A 313 -33.96 -68.15 -2.46
CA SER A 313 -34.09 -67.63 -3.84
C SER A 313 -35.50 -67.89 -4.36
N ILE A 314 -35.89 -67.22 -5.45
CA ILE A 314 -36.96 -67.67 -6.35
C ILE A 314 -36.67 -67.16 -7.78
N SER A 315 -37.04 -67.98 -8.76
CA SER A 315 -36.89 -67.86 -10.21
C SER A 315 -37.97 -66.96 -10.84
N ALA A 316 -38.10 -66.72 -12.15
CA ALA A 316 -37.18 -66.47 -13.29
C ALA A 316 -38.05 -66.27 -14.56
N THR A 317 -37.58 -65.57 -15.60
CA THR A 317 -38.04 -65.76 -17.00
C THR A 317 -37.15 -64.99 -18.00
N GLU A 318 -36.86 -65.61 -19.15
CA GLU A 318 -36.43 -64.92 -20.38
C GLU A 318 -37.66 -64.68 -21.29
N PRO A 319 -37.52 -64.01 -22.46
CA PRO A 319 -37.06 -64.73 -23.66
C PRO A 319 -36.00 -63.99 -24.50
N THR A 320 -35.43 -64.70 -25.47
CA THR A 320 -34.26 -64.32 -26.29
C THR A 320 -34.61 -63.87 -27.72
N SER A 321 -33.73 -63.10 -28.37
CA SER A 321 -33.56 -63.12 -29.85
C SER A 321 -32.24 -62.47 -30.36
N SER A 322 -31.45 -63.28 -31.07
CA SER A 322 -30.52 -62.98 -32.19
C SER A 322 -29.70 -61.66 -32.27
N THR A 323 -28.41 -61.76 -31.93
CA THR A 323 -27.18 -61.68 -32.79
C THR A 323 -27.25 -61.29 -34.29
N PRO A 324 -26.13 -61.02 -35.04
CA PRO A 324 -24.68 -60.92 -34.66
C PRO A 324 -23.83 -59.83 -35.42
N ILE A 325 -22.47 -59.90 -35.31
CA ILE A 325 -21.37 -59.34 -36.17
C ILE A 325 -21.24 -57.79 -36.15
N SER A 326 -20.08 -57.15 -35.93
CA SER A 326 -18.69 -57.48 -36.33
C SER A 326 -17.62 -57.10 -35.28
N SER A 327 -16.41 -57.64 -35.46
CA SER A 327 -15.26 -57.49 -34.55
C SER A 327 -13.98 -57.02 -35.30
N ILE A 328 -12.81 -57.14 -34.63
CA ILE A 328 -11.42 -56.92 -35.12
C ILE A 328 -10.88 -55.48 -34.99
N PHE A 329 -9.95 -55.29 -34.03
CA PHE A 329 -8.52 -55.12 -34.36
C PHE A 329 -7.62 -55.42 -33.14
N THR A 330 -6.43 -55.98 -33.37
CA THR A 330 -5.47 -56.43 -32.32
C THR A 330 -4.03 -56.40 -32.90
N ALA A 331 -3.01 -56.50 -32.04
CA ALA A 331 -1.55 -56.31 -32.28
C ALA A 331 -1.13 -54.81 -32.39
N GLN A 332 -0.14 -54.30 -31.63
CA GLN A 332 1.30 -54.65 -31.52
C GLN A 332 2.05 -54.39 -32.85
N ARG A 333 3.25 -53.77 -32.90
CA ARG A 333 4.41 -53.92 -32.00
C ARG A 333 5.49 -52.82 -32.20
N THR A 334 6.25 -52.51 -31.14
CA THR A 334 7.69 -52.08 -31.09
C THR A 334 8.32 -51.00 -32.01
N MET A 335 8.97 -50.03 -31.34
CA MET A 335 10.31 -49.45 -31.61
C MET A 335 10.66 -48.77 -32.96
N SER A 336 11.02 -47.47 -32.93
CA SER A 336 12.43 -47.02 -33.06
C SER A 336 12.59 -45.49 -33.01
N ARG A 337 13.83 -45.03 -32.77
CA ARG A 337 14.30 -43.63 -32.75
C ARG A 337 15.34 -43.46 -33.87
N PRO A 338 15.40 -42.30 -34.55
CA PRO A 338 16.64 -41.51 -34.48
C PRO A 338 16.36 -39.99 -34.29
N ALA A 339 17.34 -39.13 -34.60
CA ALA A 339 17.32 -37.69 -34.33
C ALA A 339 17.77 -36.86 -35.56
N SER A 340 18.05 -35.55 -35.35
CA SER A 340 18.45 -34.53 -36.36
C SER A 340 17.33 -34.14 -37.36
N SER A 341 17.25 -32.91 -37.87
CA SER A 341 18.00 -31.66 -37.57
C SER A 341 17.20 -30.43 -38.06
N LEU A 342 17.56 -29.22 -37.58
CA LEU A 342 17.07 -27.95 -38.13
C LEU A 342 17.55 -27.73 -39.57
N PRO A 343 16.85 -26.90 -40.39
CA PRO A 343 17.29 -25.51 -40.52
C PRO A 343 16.16 -24.46 -40.53
N ILE A 344 16.54 -23.20 -40.70
CA ILE A 344 15.71 -21.98 -40.66
C ILE A 344 15.59 -21.41 -42.09
N LEU A 345 14.40 -20.95 -42.55
CA LEU A 345 14.21 -19.60 -43.14
C LEU A 345 12.75 -19.26 -43.54
N ASN A 346 12.55 -17.98 -43.88
CA ASN A 346 11.27 -17.27 -44.08
C ASN A 346 10.62 -17.44 -45.48
N SER A 347 9.28 -17.44 -45.53
CA SER A 347 8.46 -16.52 -46.37
C SER A 347 6.97 -16.63 -45.94
N THR A 348 6.12 -15.60 -45.82
CA THR A 348 5.75 -14.43 -46.65
C THR A 348 4.56 -14.71 -47.59
N GLU A 349 3.70 -13.69 -47.78
CA GLU A 349 2.49 -13.63 -48.63
C GLU A 349 1.18 -14.29 -48.13
N ARG A 350 -0.04 -13.94 -48.60
CA ARG A 350 -0.69 -12.60 -48.81
C ARG A 350 -2.10 -12.78 -49.43
N HIS A 351 -3.15 -12.17 -48.87
CA HIS A 351 -4.34 -11.66 -49.58
C HIS A 351 -4.92 -10.50 -48.73
N LYS A 352 -5.23 -9.26 -49.18
CA LYS A 352 -5.99 -8.72 -50.33
C LYS A 352 -7.51 -9.02 -50.25
N LEU A 353 -8.43 -8.06 -50.40
CA LEU A 353 -8.36 -6.58 -50.54
C LEU A 353 -9.03 -5.93 -49.29
N SER A 354 -9.63 -4.73 -49.19
CA SER A 354 -9.93 -3.53 -50.03
C SER A 354 -10.24 -2.36 -49.04
N SER A 355 -10.54 -1.09 -49.35
CA SER A 355 -10.61 -0.24 -50.57
C SER A 355 -10.67 1.25 -50.15
N LYS A 356 -10.41 2.20 -51.06
CA LYS A 356 -10.69 3.65 -50.94
C LYS A 356 -10.96 4.27 -52.33
N PRO A 357 -11.70 5.39 -52.45
CA PRO A 357 -11.57 6.32 -53.57
C PRO A 357 -10.54 7.43 -53.30
N SER A 358 -10.06 8.10 -54.36
CA SER A 358 -9.10 9.22 -54.32
C SER A 358 -9.24 10.07 -55.59
N TYR A 359 -8.87 11.35 -55.56
CA TYR A 359 -8.72 12.21 -56.74
C TYR A 359 -7.46 13.11 -56.64
N THR A 360 -6.92 13.55 -57.78
CA THR A 360 -5.50 13.95 -57.96
C THR A 360 -5.31 15.21 -58.88
N PRO A 361 -4.24 15.45 -59.70
CA PRO A 361 -3.17 16.41 -59.33
C PRO A 361 -2.62 17.37 -60.45
N SER A 362 -1.48 18.04 -60.18
CA SER A 362 -0.46 18.59 -61.13
C SER A 362 -0.70 19.98 -61.80
N PRO A 363 0.29 20.66 -62.46
CA PRO A 363 1.74 20.38 -62.65
C PRO A 363 2.73 21.57 -62.34
N ARG A 364 3.94 21.62 -62.98
CA ARG A 364 5.14 22.52 -62.78
C ARG A 364 5.35 23.55 -63.96
N PRO A 365 6.51 24.22 -64.31
CA PRO A 365 7.94 24.24 -63.80
C PRO A 365 8.87 25.52 -63.98
N LEU A 366 10.18 25.37 -63.65
CA LEU A 366 11.46 25.97 -64.21
C LEU A 366 12.11 27.34 -63.77
N THR A 367 13.40 27.26 -63.35
CA THR A 367 14.65 28.11 -63.49
C THR A 367 14.61 29.66 -63.73
N ARG A 368 15.57 30.51 -63.28
CA ARG A 368 17.06 30.53 -63.52
C ARG A 368 17.82 31.67 -62.76
N ALA A 369 19.17 31.58 -62.68
CA ALA A 369 20.18 32.69 -62.61
C ALA A 369 20.67 33.31 -61.25
N SER A 370 21.88 33.93 -61.32
CA SER A 370 22.77 34.52 -60.28
C SER A 370 24.00 35.17 -61.00
N PRO A 371 25.03 35.82 -60.38
CA PRO A 371 25.11 36.90 -59.37
C PRO A 371 26.05 38.10 -59.73
N HIS A 372 25.90 39.27 -59.07
CA HIS A 372 26.93 40.30 -58.77
C HIS A 372 26.37 41.21 -57.64
N ASN A 373 27.02 41.64 -56.56
CA ASN A 373 28.41 41.98 -56.20
C ASN A 373 28.87 43.41 -56.56
N GLN A 374 28.92 44.31 -55.56
CA GLN A 374 30.08 45.18 -55.25
C GLN A 374 29.94 45.91 -53.89
N GLN A 375 31.02 46.54 -53.42
CA GLN A 375 31.18 47.19 -52.10
C GLN A 375 31.64 48.65 -52.23
N SER A 376 31.18 49.54 -51.34
CA SER A 376 31.76 50.88 -51.06
C SER A 376 30.92 51.62 -50.00
N THR A 377 31.39 52.48 -49.08
CA THR A 377 32.61 52.61 -48.26
C THR A 377 32.28 53.64 -47.13
N SER A 378 33.23 54.16 -46.33
CA SER A 378 32.92 54.91 -45.08
C SER A 378 33.68 56.23 -44.87
N SER A 379 32.99 57.28 -44.38
CA SER A 379 33.55 58.55 -43.87
C SER A 379 32.46 59.48 -43.25
N ARG A 380 32.73 60.52 -42.45
CA ARG A 380 33.54 60.69 -41.21
C ARG A 380 33.43 62.18 -40.73
N ILE A 381 33.14 62.41 -39.44
CA ILE A 381 33.62 63.55 -38.59
C ILE A 381 33.04 64.99 -38.78
N ALA A 382 33.02 65.73 -37.65
CA ALA A 382 32.97 67.20 -37.42
C ALA A 382 31.62 67.88 -37.01
N LEU A 383 31.62 69.08 -36.40
CA LEU A 383 32.01 69.45 -35.01
C LEU A 383 31.68 70.94 -34.67
N GLY A 384 30.69 71.20 -33.79
CA GLY A 384 30.44 72.49 -33.11
C GLY A 384 29.99 73.70 -33.96
N PRO A 385 29.84 74.93 -33.38
CA PRO A 385 29.98 75.33 -31.96
C PRO A 385 28.92 76.31 -31.35
N LEU A 386 28.86 76.32 -29.99
CA LEU A 386 28.62 77.42 -29.01
C LEU A 386 27.69 78.66 -29.25
N SER A 387 26.72 78.86 -28.34
CA SER A 387 26.47 80.06 -27.47
C SER A 387 25.21 79.82 -26.57
N GLN A 388 25.19 79.97 -25.23
CA GLN A 388 25.22 81.17 -24.34
C GLN A 388 23.93 82.04 -24.40
N ASN A 389 23.29 82.53 -23.31
CA ASN A 389 23.67 82.64 -21.87
C ASN A 389 22.47 82.93 -20.91
N ILE A 390 22.61 82.61 -19.59
CA ILE A 390 22.16 83.38 -18.36
C ILE A 390 20.64 83.69 -18.13
N LEU A 391 19.98 83.66 -16.95
CA LEU A 391 20.14 83.13 -15.55
C LEU A 391 18.70 83.02 -14.92
N SER A 392 18.38 82.27 -13.84
CA SER A 392 18.65 82.57 -12.41
C SER A 392 18.15 81.44 -11.45
N SER A 393 18.67 81.45 -10.21
CA SER A 393 18.37 80.60 -9.01
C SER A 393 16.89 80.28 -8.71
N GLY A 394 16.50 79.21 -8.00
CA GLY A 394 17.19 78.14 -7.22
C GLY A 394 16.24 77.60 -6.10
N PRO A 395 16.62 76.77 -5.10
CA PRO A 395 17.82 75.92 -4.92
C PRO A 395 17.53 74.45 -4.44
N GLN A 396 18.60 73.69 -4.14
CA GLN A 396 18.69 72.42 -3.34
C GLN A 396 18.57 71.02 -3.99
N LYS A 397 19.76 70.41 -4.18
CA LYS A 397 20.20 69.09 -3.64
C LYS A 397 19.48 67.77 -4.01
N SER A 398 19.92 67.18 -5.14
CA SER A 398 20.50 65.81 -5.21
C SER A 398 19.63 64.56 -4.91
N PRO A 399 20.12 63.31 -5.16
CA PRO A 399 21.23 62.87 -6.02
C PRO A 399 20.74 62.03 -7.22
N GLY A 400 21.54 61.95 -8.30
CA GLY A 400 21.19 61.12 -9.47
C GLY A 400 21.45 59.62 -9.26
N ARG A 401 20.60 58.75 -9.83
CA ARG A 401 20.94 57.32 -10.01
C ARG A 401 20.14 56.63 -11.12
N SER A 402 20.86 55.82 -11.91
CA SER A 402 20.45 54.57 -12.59
C SER A 402 18.99 54.40 -13.05
N SER A 403 18.81 54.23 -14.36
CA SER A 403 17.61 53.69 -15.00
C SER A 403 17.06 52.45 -14.25
N PRO A 404 15.72 52.30 -14.09
CA PRO A 404 15.14 51.14 -13.42
C PRO A 404 15.50 49.83 -14.14
N GLY A 405 16.33 49.00 -13.52
CA GLY A 405 16.63 47.67 -14.02
C GLY A 405 15.38 46.79 -13.99
N LEU A 406 15.08 46.12 -15.11
CA LEU A 406 13.90 45.26 -15.25
C LEU A 406 13.82 44.23 -14.11
N SER A 407 12.71 44.24 -13.37
CA SER A 407 12.45 43.24 -12.33
C SER A 407 12.32 41.86 -12.97
N ILE A 408 13.08 40.90 -12.44
CA ILE A 408 13.06 39.50 -12.87
C ILE A 408 12.00 38.69 -12.12
N PHE A 409 11.44 39.23 -11.04
CA PHE A 409 10.25 38.69 -10.38
C PHE A 409 9.01 39.11 -11.14
N THR A 410 8.14 38.14 -11.45
CA THR A 410 6.84 38.36 -12.08
C THR A 410 5.84 38.99 -11.11
N GLY A 411 5.98 38.73 -9.81
CA GLY A 411 5.19 39.35 -8.76
C GLY A 411 5.81 39.22 -7.38
N GLY A 412 5.24 39.97 -6.42
CA GLY A 412 5.65 40.01 -5.02
C GLY A 412 6.73 41.05 -4.70
N ASN A 413 6.46 41.88 -3.68
CA ASN A 413 7.43 42.84 -3.15
C ASN A 413 8.42 42.20 -2.14
N GLY A 414 8.08 41.04 -1.56
CA GLY A 414 8.86 40.37 -0.52
C GLY A 414 8.56 40.86 0.90
N THR A 415 7.36 41.40 1.15
CA THR A 415 6.90 41.81 2.49
C THR A 415 5.47 41.31 2.71
N CYS A 416 5.26 40.39 3.65
CA CYS A 416 3.93 39.85 3.95
C CYS A 416 3.03 40.91 4.59
N LYS A 417 1.78 41.03 4.10
CA LYS A 417 0.79 42.01 4.62
C LYS A 417 0.31 41.67 6.03
N ARG A 418 0.29 40.38 6.39
CA ARG A 418 -0.19 39.87 7.69
C ARG A 418 0.91 39.78 8.75
N ALA A 419 2.10 39.33 8.37
CA ALA A 419 3.20 39.03 9.29
C ALA A 419 4.57 39.41 8.68
N PRO A 420 4.92 40.72 8.58
CA PRO A 420 6.09 41.18 7.82
C PRO A 420 7.42 40.53 8.21
N TYR A 421 7.63 40.25 9.50
CA TYR A 421 8.91 39.76 10.05
C TYR A 421 8.90 38.25 10.37
N THR A 422 7.72 37.67 10.58
CA THR A 422 7.53 36.29 11.08
C THR A 422 6.88 35.34 10.08
N CYS A 423 6.31 35.84 8.98
CA CYS A 423 5.72 34.99 7.93
C CYS A 423 6.72 33.93 7.45
N PRO A 424 6.38 32.63 7.47
CA PRO A 424 7.31 31.57 7.09
C PRO A 424 7.76 31.71 5.63
N LEU A 425 6.96 32.35 4.77
CA LEU A 425 7.21 32.44 3.34
C LEU A 425 8.27 33.49 2.93
N ASN A 426 8.68 34.38 3.83
CA ASN A 426 9.54 35.55 3.55
C ASN A 426 10.95 35.18 2.99
N ASN A 427 11.42 33.95 3.16
CA ASN A 427 12.74 33.49 2.71
C ASN A 427 12.72 32.66 1.42
N TYR A 428 11.59 32.60 0.72
CA TYR A 428 11.41 31.78 -0.49
C TYR A 428 11.23 32.62 -1.76
N VAL A 429 11.66 32.06 -2.89
CA VAL A 429 11.28 32.46 -4.24
C VAL A 429 10.57 31.27 -4.88
N PHE A 430 9.37 31.50 -5.36
CA PHE A 430 8.56 30.48 -6.00
C PHE A 430 8.70 30.55 -7.52
N ILE A 431 8.86 29.40 -8.18
CA ILE A 431 8.47 29.25 -9.58
C ILE A 431 7.11 28.57 -9.65
N LEU A 432 6.23 29.11 -10.50
CA LEU A 432 4.86 28.63 -10.65
C LEU A 432 4.75 27.68 -11.85
N GLY A 433 4.19 26.48 -11.62
CA GLY A 433 3.81 25.52 -12.66
C GLY A 433 2.79 26.10 -13.64
N PRO A 434 2.68 25.57 -14.87
CA PRO A 434 2.07 26.25 -16.01
C PRO A 434 0.60 26.68 -15.85
N CYS A 435 -0.13 26.04 -14.93
CA CYS A 435 -1.54 26.30 -14.68
C CYS A 435 -1.78 27.33 -13.55
N ILE A 436 -0.83 27.50 -12.62
CA ILE A 436 -0.97 28.38 -11.45
C ILE A 436 -0.99 29.88 -11.82
N PRO A 437 -0.20 30.42 -12.79
CA PRO A 437 -0.26 31.83 -13.18
C PRO A 437 -1.60 32.31 -13.75
N LYS A 438 -2.55 31.41 -14.00
CA LYS A 438 -3.91 31.72 -14.45
C LYS A 438 -4.92 31.80 -13.30
N ASP A 439 -4.53 31.35 -12.10
CA ASP A 439 -5.37 31.27 -10.92
C ASP A 439 -5.24 32.56 -10.10
N SER A 440 -6.24 33.43 -10.15
CA SER A 440 -6.22 34.70 -9.41
C SER A 440 -6.21 34.51 -7.89
N TYR A 441 -6.88 33.47 -7.37
CA TYR A 441 -6.89 33.15 -5.94
C TYR A 441 -5.47 32.83 -5.43
N VAL A 442 -4.73 31.98 -6.15
CA VAL A 442 -3.34 31.64 -5.77
C VAL A 442 -2.39 32.83 -5.92
N ASN A 443 -2.54 33.66 -6.96
CA ASN A 443 -1.60 34.76 -7.22
C ASN A 443 -1.88 36.03 -6.38
N GLU A 444 -3.14 36.41 -6.20
CA GLU A 444 -3.53 37.68 -5.57
C GLU A 444 -3.82 37.54 -4.08
N GLU A 445 -4.59 36.52 -3.68
CA GLU A 445 -4.96 36.31 -2.28
C GLU A 445 -3.86 35.57 -1.51
N LEU A 446 -3.42 34.40 -1.99
CA LEU A 446 -2.41 33.60 -1.32
C LEU A 446 -1.00 34.22 -1.48
N LEU A 447 -0.41 34.17 -2.67
CA LEU A 447 0.93 34.73 -2.90
C LEU A 447 0.99 36.24 -2.65
N GLY A 448 -0.03 36.99 -3.11
CA GLY A 448 -0.12 38.44 -2.94
C GLY A 448 -0.47 38.91 -1.52
N GLY A 449 -1.17 38.11 -0.72
CA GLY A 449 -1.36 38.35 0.73
C GLY A 449 -0.04 38.22 1.50
N HIS A 450 0.73 37.18 1.18
CA HIS A 450 2.05 36.93 1.75
C HIS A 450 3.18 37.78 1.15
N GLY A 451 2.90 38.60 0.13
CA GLY A 451 3.91 39.38 -0.60
C GLY A 451 4.98 38.52 -1.29
N CYS A 452 4.70 37.24 -1.51
CA CYS A 452 5.65 36.22 -1.96
C CYS A 452 6.27 36.57 -3.31
N ARG A 453 7.61 36.56 -3.38
CA ARG A 453 8.32 36.77 -4.66
C ARG A 453 8.22 35.52 -5.52
N TYR A 454 7.67 35.67 -6.73
CA TYR A 454 7.52 34.56 -7.66
C TYR A 454 7.96 34.89 -9.09
N ILE A 455 8.20 33.83 -9.85
CA ILE A 455 8.54 33.85 -11.27
C ILE A 455 7.69 32.83 -12.04
N THR A 456 7.35 33.15 -13.28
CA THR A 456 6.63 32.23 -14.20
C THR A 456 7.55 31.69 -15.30
N SER A 457 8.62 32.42 -15.63
CA SER A 457 9.62 31.98 -16.62
C SER A 457 10.62 31.01 -15.99
N ILE A 458 10.65 29.77 -16.50
CA ILE A 458 11.64 28.75 -16.11
C ILE A 458 13.07 29.29 -16.26
N ARG A 459 13.38 30.02 -17.34
CA ARG A 459 14.72 30.61 -17.58
C ARG A 459 15.15 31.63 -16.51
N ALA A 460 14.23 32.18 -15.72
CA ALA A 460 14.60 33.09 -14.63
C ALA A 460 15.30 32.35 -13.47
N LEU A 461 15.05 31.05 -13.27
CA LEU A 461 15.68 30.25 -12.19
C LEU A 461 17.22 30.26 -12.22
N SER A 462 17.81 30.34 -13.41
CA SER A 462 19.26 30.40 -13.63
C SER A 462 19.83 31.82 -13.57
N HIS A 463 19.00 32.85 -13.39
CA HIS A 463 19.48 34.24 -13.43
C HIS A 463 20.26 34.62 -12.15
N PRO A 464 21.46 35.24 -12.25
CA PRO A 464 22.31 35.54 -11.09
C PRO A 464 21.64 36.35 -9.97
N SER A 465 20.70 37.25 -10.31
CA SER A 465 19.96 38.04 -9.33
C SER A 465 19.08 37.20 -8.38
N LEU A 466 18.70 35.96 -8.72
CA LEU A 466 18.02 35.06 -7.79
C LEU A 466 18.95 34.42 -6.75
N HIS A 467 20.26 34.66 -6.83
CA HIS A 467 21.20 34.28 -5.78
C HIS A 467 21.30 35.31 -4.64
N THR A 468 20.66 36.48 -4.79
CA THR A 468 20.63 37.57 -3.79
C THR A 468 20.05 37.13 -2.45
N ARG A 469 20.45 37.80 -1.37
CA ARG A 469 19.86 37.63 -0.03
C ARG A 469 18.50 38.34 0.04
N CYS A 470 17.61 37.91 0.93
CA CYS A 470 16.44 38.70 1.31
C CYS A 470 16.85 39.93 2.15
N GLN A 471 15.90 40.80 2.50
CA GLN A 471 16.15 41.97 3.33
C GLN A 471 16.76 41.62 4.70
N THR A 472 16.42 40.46 5.28
CA THR A 472 17.01 40.00 6.55
C THR A 472 18.41 39.38 6.39
N GLY A 473 19.08 39.56 5.26
CA GLY A 473 20.39 38.98 4.96
C GLY A 473 20.41 37.46 4.77
N LYS A 474 19.29 36.75 4.92
CA LYS A 474 19.21 35.29 4.74
C LYS A 474 19.19 34.94 3.24
N ARG A 475 19.67 33.74 2.88
CA ARG A 475 19.69 33.26 1.49
C ARG A 475 18.27 32.85 1.07
N LEU A 476 17.81 33.37 -0.07
CA LEU A 476 16.56 32.92 -0.69
C LEU A 476 16.66 31.44 -1.12
N ARG A 477 15.65 30.66 -0.76
CA ARG A 477 15.44 29.26 -1.19
C ARG A 477 14.51 29.22 -2.42
N LYS A 478 14.75 28.30 -3.36
CA LYS A 478 13.98 28.17 -4.61
C LYS A 478 13.00 27.00 -4.52
N PHE A 479 11.70 27.28 -4.54
CA PHE A 479 10.63 26.27 -4.54
C PHE A 479 9.86 26.30 -5.86
N ALA A 480 9.42 25.14 -6.33
CA ALA A 480 8.46 25.01 -7.42
C ALA A 480 7.09 24.67 -6.82
N LEU A 481 6.11 25.54 -7.04
CA LEU A 481 4.70 25.21 -6.79
C LEU A 481 4.14 24.62 -8.08
N VAL A 482 3.44 23.49 -7.96
CA VAL A 482 2.79 22.81 -9.08
C VAL A 482 1.36 22.39 -8.69
N GLU A 483 0.57 21.99 -9.67
CA GLU A 483 -0.71 21.33 -9.45
C GLU A 483 -0.48 19.83 -9.54
N ALA A 484 -0.49 19.14 -8.40
CA ALA A 484 -0.20 17.70 -8.33
C ALA A 484 -1.24 16.85 -9.07
N ARG A 485 -2.47 17.37 -9.26
CA ARG A 485 -3.55 16.69 -9.98
C ARG A 485 -3.39 16.75 -11.50
N ASP A 486 -2.66 17.75 -12.01
CA ASP A 486 -2.46 17.99 -13.44
C ASP A 486 -1.10 17.42 -13.87
N MET A 487 -1.03 16.09 -13.94
CA MET A 487 0.23 15.36 -13.98
C MET A 487 1.09 15.64 -15.20
N GLU A 488 0.52 15.73 -16.40
CA GLU A 488 1.31 15.84 -17.64
C GLU A 488 1.98 17.23 -17.79
N PRO A 489 1.26 18.37 -17.70
CA PRO A 489 1.86 19.70 -17.67
C PRO A 489 2.84 19.90 -16.51
N THR A 490 2.55 19.32 -15.33
CA THR A 490 3.47 19.33 -14.17
C THR A 490 4.74 18.54 -14.47
N VAL A 491 4.65 17.30 -14.96
CA VAL A 491 5.82 16.48 -15.30
C VAL A 491 6.67 17.16 -16.38
N ASP A 492 6.08 17.78 -17.39
CA ASP A 492 6.82 18.48 -18.44
C ASP A 492 7.38 19.83 -18.00
N PHE A 493 6.76 20.50 -17.04
CA PHE A 493 7.34 21.63 -16.32
C PHE A 493 8.57 21.22 -15.49
N LEU A 494 8.46 20.12 -14.73
CA LEU A 494 9.57 19.59 -13.92
C LEU A 494 10.73 19.05 -14.78
N LYS A 495 10.45 18.38 -15.90
CA LYS A 495 11.46 18.02 -16.92
C LYS A 495 12.20 19.28 -17.43
N ARG A 496 11.49 20.39 -17.67
CA ARG A 496 12.09 21.65 -18.14
C ARG A 496 12.92 22.36 -17.07
N ILE A 497 12.53 22.32 -15.79
CA ILE A 497 13.38 22.81 -14.69
C ILE A 497 14.66 21.98 -14.59
N ARG A 498 14.55 20.64 -14.58
CA ARG A 498 15.72 19.74 -14.52
C ARG A 498 16.70 19.94 -15.67
N LYS A 499 16.20 20.28 -16.87
CA LYS A 499 17.01 20.61 -18.06
C LYS A 499 17.81 21.92 -17.97
N LEU A 500 17.59 22.77 -16.97
CA LEU A 500 18.44 23.95 -16.73
C LEU A 500 19.79 23.62 -16.07
N ASP A 501 19.92 22.42 -15.50
CA ASP A 501 21.01 21.98 -14.63
C ASP A 501 21.57 23.08 -13.72
N LEU A 502 20.70 23.59 -12.82
CA LEU A 502 21.01 24.75 -11.99
C LEU A 502 22.26 24.50 -11.13
N MET A 503 23.32 25.25 -11.38
CA MET A 503 24.61 25.15 -10.68
C MET A 503 24.91 26.41 -9.89
N ARG A 504 25.44 26.28 -8.67
CA ARG A 504 25.82 27.39 -7.79
C ARG A 504 27.07 27.04 -6.99
N LYS A 505 28.13 27.85 -7.13
CA LYS A 505 29.48 27.56 -6.59
C LYS A 505 29.98 26.14 -6.95
N GLY A 506 29.81 25.74 -8.21
CA GLY A 506 30.22 24.43 -8.72
C GLY A 506 29.42 23.22 -8.20
N LYS A 507 28.33 23.43 -7.45
CA LYS A 507 27.45 22.35 -6.95
C LYS A 507 26.02 22.55 -7.44
N LYS A 508 25.30 21.45 -7.67
CA LYS A 508 23.90 21.46 -8.13
C LYS A 508 22.99 22.12 -7.08
N GLU A 509 22.21 23.11 -7.51
CA GLU A 509 21.19 23.81 -6.71
C GLU A 509 19.81 23.22 -7.02
N TRP A 510 19.38 22.29 -6.17
CA TRP A 510 18.06 21.65 -6.25
C TRP A 510 16.91 22.63 -6.05
N VAL A 511 15.80 22.40 -6.75
CA VAL A 511 14.52 23.07 -6.49
C VAL A 511 13.59 22.08 -5.79
N GLU A 512 12.99 22.47 -4.66
CA GLU A 512 12.03 21.63 -3.93
C GLU A 512 10.63 21.82 -4.51
N VAL A 513 9.91 20.72 -4.76
CA VAL A 513 8.61 20.73 -5.45
C VAL A 513 7.50 20.43 -4.46
N TYR A 514 6.51 21.31 -4.41
CA TYR A 514 5.34 21.23 -3.55
C TYR A 514 4.05 21.44 -4.34
N ASP A 515 2.96 20.80 -3.92
CA ASP A 515 1.62 21.17 -4.38
C ASP A 515 1.26 22.56 -3.86
N TRP A 516 0.63 23.40 -4.69
CA TRP A 516 0.34 24.79 -4.32
C TRP A 516 -0.56 24.94 -3.09
N ARG A 517 -1.36 23.92 -2.73
CA ARG A 517 -2.28 23.93 -1.56
C ARG A 517 -1.55 24.01 -0.23
N LEU A 518 -0.23 23.81 -0.22
CA LEU A 518 0.67 24.24 0.85
C LEU A 518 0.37 25.68 1.32
N LEU A 519 0.07 26.59 0.38
CA LEU A 519 -0.27 27.98 0.67
C LEU A 519 -1.63 28.11 1.38
N GLU A 520 -2.62 27.28 1.05
CA GLU A 520 -3.90 27.23 1.80
C GLU A 520 -3.66 26.80 3.24
N TYR A 521 -2.85 25.75 3.46
CA TYR A 521 -2.55 25.25 4.79
C TYR A 521 -1.83 26.32 5.63
N ILE A 522 -0.84 27.02 5.07
CA ILE A 522 -0.13 28.11 5.74
C ILE A 522 -1.07 29.28 6.05
N SER A 523 -1.90 29.72 5.09
CA SER A 523 -2.90 30.76 5.38
C SER A 523 -3.92 30.32 6.41
N ARG A 524 -4.31 29.04 6.48
CA ARG A 524 -5.21 28.54 7.54
C ARG A 524 -4.55 28.55 8.92
N ILE A 525 -3.26 28.24 9.02
CA ILE A 525 -2.48 28.38 10.27
C ILE A 525 -2.42 29.84 10.73
N GLU A 526 -2.22 30.81 9.83
CA GLU A 526 -2.25 32.24 10.19
C GLU A 526 -3.62 32.70 10.72
N HIS A 527 -4.72 32.03 10.34
CA HIS A 527 -6.06 32.25 10.90
C HIS A 527 -6.34 31.35 12.14
N GLY A 528 -5.30 30.88 12.83
CA GLY A 528 -5.41 30.14 14.08
C GLY A 528 -5.83 28.66 13.96
N LYS A 529 -5.80 28.06 12.75
CA LYS A 529 -6.13 26.63 12.58
C LYS A 529 -4.90 25.76 12.75
N GLU A 530 -4.87 24.96 13.81
CA GLU A 530 -3.83 23.96 14.06
C GLU A 530 -4.01 22.71 13.17
N TYR A 531 -2.91 22.03 12.87
CA TYR A 531 -2.88 20.75 12.15
C TYR A 531 -2.02 19.73 12.90
N SER A 532 -2.57 18.54 13.14
CA SER A 532 -1.90 17.42 13.82
C SER A 532 -0.84 16.69 12.97
N TYR A 533 -0.40 17.30 11.86
CA TYR A 533 0.56 16.73 10.91
C TYR A 533 1.38 17.83 10.24
N ASP A 534 2.61 17.51 9.82
CA ASP A 534 3.43 18.46 9.07
C ASP A 534 2.83 18.72 7.67
N ILE A 535 2.36 19.96 7.48
CA ILE A 535 1.81 20.44 6.21
C ILE A 535 2.86 20.52 5.09
N TRP A 536 4.16 20.65 5.43
CA TRP A 536 5.24 20.65 4.45
C TRP A 536 5.49 19.24 3.92
N ALA A 537 5.70 18.26 4.81
CA ALA A 537 5.81 16.84 4.42
C ALA A 537 4.58 16.37 3.63
N ARG A 538 3.37 16.76 4.04
CA ARG A 538 2.11 16.39 3.34
C ARG A 538 2.00 16.98 1.94
N SER A 539 2.54 18.18 1.71
CA SER A 539 2.45 18.88 0.43
C SER A 539 3.68 18.66 -0.47
N TRP A 540 4.71 17.97 0.01
CA TRP A 540 5.95 17.73 -0.73
C TRP A 540 5.77 16.64 -1.78
N MET A 541 6.27 16.90 -2.99
CA MET A 541 6.22 15.94 -4.10
C MET A 541 7.59 15.35 -4.43
N CYS A 542 8.59 16.20 -4.66
CA CYS A 542 9.95 15.76 -5.02
C CYS A 542 10.99 16.90 -4.90
N ARG A 543 12.22 16.63 -5.37
CA ARG A 543 13.25 17.64 -5.68
C ARG A 543 13.70 17.43 -7.12
N VAL A 544 14.01 18.51 -7.85
CA VAL A 544 14.38 18.48 -9.29
C VAL A 544 15.69 19.19 -9.61
#